data_AF-A0A4V0NDU1-F1
#
_entry.id   AF-A0A4V0NDU1-F1
#
_cell.length_a   1.000
_cell.length_b   1.000
_cell.length_c   1.000
_cell.angle_alpha   90.00
_cell.angle_beta   90.00
_cell.angle_gamma   90.00
#
_symmetry.space_group_name_H-M   'P 1'
#
loop_
_entity.id
_entity.type
_entity.pdbx_description
1 polymer ?
#
loop_
_entity_poly.entity_id
_entity_poly.type
_entity_poly.pdbx_seq_one_letter_code
_entity_poly.pdbx_strand_id
1 'polypeptide(L)'
;MSASCSPADRDFVRSEPGGTGGTGAGDGHGPGVGGTSGGSGCALETQATDCDDDNPCTADACAAGACVHVPFDGVSAPPSAQVAGDCQLLTCVTGQPSQAIDDSDVPDDDNECAVETCEGGVPTSTSVPDGAPCGQSTDCIAYRCEAGACIGDEAPEGTPITTQARGDCMLSICDGAGGITSTVDTTDLPDDGNPCTSDECHDGVPTNVAPAGVVCCFEDADCPRCHACGGGGACELAAPDTRGLGCAEDQVCDAAGECKGPNGQACASGAACASGHCVDGVCCNTSCSATCTACNVFRSVGTCSDILRGRVDPRCSSNELCDGEGTCKLAGGEPCFSNTECASGVCYRGSCTGFREAIE
;
A
#
# COMPACT_ATOMS: atom_id res chain seq x y z
N MET A 1 -30.00 23.51 -43.27
CA MET A 1 -30.65 22.83 -44.42
C MET A 1 -29.67 21.74 -44.85
N SER A 2 -29.53 20.68 -44.05
CA SER A 2 -30.34 19.45 -44.10
C SER A 2 -29.91 18.58 -45.30
N ALA A 3 -29.57 17.30 -45.19
CA ALA A 3 -29.56 16.38 -44.07
C ALA A 3 -28.64 15.18 -44.40
N SER A 4 -28.13 14.59 -43.33
CA SER A 4 -27.47 13.29 -43.19
C SER A 4 -28.44 12.11 -43.37
N CYS A 5 -27.90 10.92 -43.72
CA CYS A 5 -28.38 9.64 -43.21
C CYS A 5 -27.38 8.50 -43.48
N SER A 6 -26.84 7.91 -42.39
CA SER A 6 -26.32 6.53 -42.34
C SER A 6 -27.49 5.52 -42.32
N PRO A 7 -27.21 4.21 -42.39
CA PRO A 7 -27.28 3.45 -41.13
C PRO A 7 -26.23 2.33 -40.97
N ALA A 8 -25.88 2.09 -39.71
CA ALA A 8 -25.28 0.88 -39.17
C ALA A 8 -26.39 -0.03 -38.57
N ASP A 9 -26.00 -1.29 -38.34
CA ASP A 9 -26.55 -2.31 -37.46
C ASP A 9 -27.96 -2.87 -37.70
N ARG A 10 -28.01 -4.19 -37.92
CA ARG A 10 -28.94 -5.10 -37.24
C ARG A 10 -28.30 -6.46 -36.96
N ASP A 11 -28.05 -6.69 -35.68
CA ASP A 11 -27.88 -7.98 -35.02
C ASP A 11 -28.89 -9.03 -35.48
N PHE A 12 -28.43 -10.28 -35.68
CA PHE A 12 -29.30 -11.45 -35.66
C PHE A 12 -28.81 -12.48 -34.63
N VAL A 13 -29.46 -12.43 -33.47
CA VAL A 13 -29.44 -13.41 -32.39
C VAL A 13 -29.93 -14.76 -32.91
N ARG A 14 -29.11 -15.82 -32.78
CA ARG A 14 -29.56 -17.22 -32.91
C ARG A 14 -30.42 -17.58 -31.70
N SER A 15 -31.64 -18.03 -31.96
CA SER A 15 -32.48 -18.76 -31.00
C SER A 15 -32.77 -20.14 -31.57
N GLU A 16 -32.36 -21.19 -30.85
CA GLU A 16 -32.87 -22.55 -31.05
C GLU A 16 -34.34 -22.64 -30.59
N PRO A 17 -35.07 -23.66 -31.04
CA PRO A 17 -35.35 -24.75 -30.10
C PRO A 17 -35.26 -26.15 -30.71
N GLY A 18 -34.91 -27.12 -29.85
CA GLY A 18 -34.78 -28.53 -30.17
C GLY A 18 -36.03 -29.41 -29.95
N GLY A 19 -35.80 -30.72 -30.16
CA GLY A 19 -36.65 -31.86 -29.78
C GLY A 19 -37.70 -32.24 -30.83
N THR A 20 -37.95 -33.50 -31.22
CA THR A 20 -37.64 -34.83 -30.64
C THR A 20 -37.94 -35.94 -31.67
N GLY A 21 -37.16 -37.03 -31.64
CA GLY A 21 -37.57 -38.44 -31.70
C GLY A 21 -38.49 -38.98 -32.82
N GLY A 22 -37.99 -39.96 -33.57
CA GLY A 22 -38.81 -40.88 -34.36
C GLY A 22 -38.00 -41.99 -35.04
N THR A 23 -38.07 -43.22 -34.50
CA THR A 23 -37.50 -44.45 -35.03
C THR A 23 -38.23 -44.95 -36.29
N GLY A 24 -37.49 -45.46 -37.28
CA GLY A 24 -38.08 -46.23 -38.38
C GLY A 24 -37.03 -46.83 -39.32
N ALA A 25 -36.87 -48.15 -39.26
CA ALA A 25 -36.10 -48.95 -40.20
C ALA A 25 -36.79 -49.03 -41.58
N GLY A 26 -36.01 -49.09 -42.65
CA GLY A 26 -36.50 -49.36 -44.00
C GLY A 26 -35.38 -49.37 -45.04
N ASP A 27 -35.09 -50.55 -45.57
CA ASP A 27 -34.13 -50.86 -46.61
C ASP A 27 -34.33 -50.05 -47.92
N GLY A 28 -33.24 -49.77 -48.61
CA GLY A 28 -33.30 -49.23 -49.98
C GLY A 28 -31.95 -48.80 -50.55
N HIS A 29 -31.12 -49.77 -50.95
CA HIS A 29 -30.08 -49.51 -51.95
C HIS A 29 -30.74 -49.17 -53.29
N GLY A 30 -30.52 -47.94 -53.77
CA GLY A 30 -30.85 -47.51 -55.13
C GLY A 30 -29.85 -46.44 -55.59
N PRO A 31 -29.29 -46.54 -56.81
CA PRO A 31 -28.30 -45.59 -57.29
C PRO A 31 -28.98 -44.27 -57.69
N GLY A 32 -28.52 -43.17 -57.10
CA GLY A 32 -28.94 -41.82 -57.44
C GLY A 32 -28.49 -41.44 -58.84
N VAL A 33 -29.48 -41.28 -59.69
CA VAL A 33 -29.51 -40.85 -61.08
C VAL A 33 -28.46 -39.80 -61.48
N GLY A 34 -27.74 -40.08 -62.57
CA GLY A 34 -27.15 -39.05 -63.41
C GLY A 34 -28.26 -38.16 -63.98
N GLY A 35 -28.25 -36.89 -63.59
CA GLY A 35 -29.06 -35.84 -64.19
C GLY A 35 -28.43 -35.43 -65.52
N THR A 36 -28.96 -35.97 -66.60
CA THR A 36 -28.63 -35.62 -67.98
C THR A 36 -28.84 -34.13 -68.26
N SER A 37 -27.87 -33.52 -68.92
CA SER A 37 -27.99 -32.33 -69.78
C SER A 37 -29.35 -32.27 -70.50
N GLY A 38 -30.12 -31.20 -70.29
CA GLY A 38 -31.25 -30.86 -71.16
C GLY A 38 -32.27 -29.88 -70.55
N GLY A 39 -32.09 -28.58 -70.77
CA GLY A 39 -33.15 -27.56 -70.63
C GLY A 39 -32.76 -26.32 -69.83
N SER A 40 -31.92 -25.46 -70.41
CA SER A 40 -31.42 -24.19 -69.85
C SER A 40 -32.54 -23.19 -69.57
N GLY A 41 -33.01 -23.13 -68.32
CA GLY A 41 -33.98 -22.16 -67.82
C GLY A 41 -33.57 -21.71 -66.43
N CYS A 42 -33.12 -20.47 -66.27
CA CYS A 42 -32.88 -19.86 -64.95
C CYS A 42 -34.01 -18.86 -64.63
N ALA A 43 -34.32 -18.67 -63.34
CA ALA A 43 -35.22 -17.60 -62.91
C ALA A 43 -34.44 -16.47 -62.23
N LEU A 44 -34.89 -15.22 -62.40
CA LEU A 44 -34.28 -14.04 -61.73
C LEU A 44 -34.28 -14.16 -60.20
N GLU A 45 -35.18 -14.97 -59.62
CA GLU A 45 -35.36 -15.16 -58.18
C GLU A 45 -34.43 -16.24 -57.59
N THR A 46 -33.89 -17.13 -58.42
CA THR A 46 -32.98 -18.25 -58.05
C THR A 46 -31.64 -18.17 -58.80
N GLN A 47 -31.34 -17.01 -59.38
CA GLN A 47 -30.19 -16.74 -60.23
C GLN A 47 -28.84 -17.16 -59.63
N ALA A 48 -28.64 -16.95 -58.32
CA ALA A 48 -27.39 -17.24 -57.62
C ALA A 48 -27.12 -18.74 -57.39
N THR A 49 -28.10 -19.62 -57.58
CA THR A 49 -27.92 -21.08 -57.45
C THR A 49 -28.15 -21.80 -58.77
N ASP A 50 -28.97 -21.24 -59.66
CA ASP A 50 -29.30 -21.84 -60.95
C ASP A 50 -28.21 -21.63 -62.00
N CYS A 51 -27.39 -20.59 -61.83
CA CYS A 51 -26.34 -20.20 -62.77
C CYS A 51 -24.96 -20.11 -62.14
N ASP A 52 -24.76 -20.55 -60.90
CA ASP A 52 -23.42 -20.63 -60.31
C ASP A 52 -22.60 -21.67 -61.08
N ASP A 53 -21.51 -21.24 -61.73
CA ASP A 53 -20.58 -22.14 -62.43
C ASP A 53 -19.38 -22.54 -61.55
N ASP A 54 -19.47 -22.30 -60.24
CA ASP A 54 -18.43 -22.49 -59.24
C ASP A 54 -17.12 -21.73 -59.57
N ASN A 55 -17.17 -20.80 -60.54
CA ASN A 55 -15.99 -20.05 -60.96
C ASN A 55 -16.00 -18.64 -60.31
N PRO A 56 -15.09 -18.37 -59.37
CA PRO A 56 -15.04 -17.09 -58.67
C PRO A 56 -14.62 -15.91 -59.57
N CYS A 57 -14.20 -16.17 -60.80
CA CYS A 57 -13.78 -15.18 -61.78
C CYS A 57 -14.85 -14.84 -62.82
N THR A 58 -16.08 -15.29 -62.61
CA THR A 58 -17.26 -14.93 -63.39
C THR A 58 -18.33 -14.32 -62.49
N ALA A 59 -19.05 -13.33 -63.01
CA ALA A 59 -20.31 -12.90 -62.43
C ALA A 59 -21.44 -13.70 -63.06
N ASP A 60 -22.14 -14.47 -62.25
CA ASP A 60 -23.24 -15.30 -62.72
C ASP A 60 -24.54 -14.51 -62.75
N ALA A 61 -25.16 -14.47 -63.93
CA ALA A 61 -26.40 -13.76 -64.15
C ALA A 61 -27.37 -14.60 -64.99
N CYS A 62 -28.66 -14.45 -64.71
CA CYS A 62 -29.74 -15.03 -65.48
C CYS A 62 -30.31 -13.95 -66.41
N ALA A 63 -30.08 -14.10 -67.72
CA ALA A 63 -30.56 -13.18 -68.74
C ALA A 63 -31.49 -13.91 -69.71
N ALA A 64 -32.75 -13.46 -69.81
CA ALA A 64 -33.76 -14.03 -70.70
C ALA A 64 -33.96 -15.56 -70.54
N GLY A 65 -33.84 -16.07 -69.32
CA GLY A 65 -33.97 -17.49 -69.00
C GLY A 65 -32.73 -18.33 -69.28
N ALA A 66 -31.61 -17.73 -69.70
CA ALA A 66 -30.33 -18.42 -69.89
C ALA A 66 -29.27 -17.88 -68.92
N CYS A 67 -28.39 -18.77 -68.46
CA CYS A 67 -27.22 -18.39 -67.66
C CYS A 67 -26.20 -17.66 -68.52
N VAL A 68 -25.67 -16.57 -67.98
CA VAL A 68 -24.65 -15.72 -68.55
C VAL A 68 -23.58 -15.52 -67.49
N HIS A 69 -22.34 -15.86 -67.83
CA HIS A 69 -21.18 -15.74 -66.96
C HIS A 69 -20.31 -14.61 -67.51
N VAL A 70 -20.24 -13.49 -66.79
CA VAL A 70 -19.48 -12.32 -67.23
C VAL A 70 -18.06 -12.41 -66.66
N PRO A 71 -17.01 -12.50 -67.49
CA PRO A 71 -15.65 -12.67 -67.01
C PRO A 71 -15.15 -11.40 -66.29
N PHE A 72 -14.46 -11.60 -65.17
CA PHE A 72 -13.62 -10.60 -64.54
C PHE A 72 -12.18 -10.75 -65.04
N ASP A 73 -11.53 -9.64 -65.40
CA ASP A 73 -10.17 -9.62 -65.94
C ASP A 73 -9.30 -8.59 -65.20
N GLY A 74 -8.12 -9.02 -64.74
CA GLY A 74 -7.11 -8.15 -64.12
C GLY A 74 -7.43 -7.71 -62.69
N VAL A 75 -8.38 -8.38 -62.02
CA VAL A 75 -8.77 -8.11 -60.62
C VAL A 75 -8.49 -9.34 -59.75
N SER A 76 -8.37 -9.14 -58.44
CA SER A 76 -8.36 -10.22 -57.46
C SER A 76 -9.72 -10.91 -57.41
N ALA A 77 -9.73 -12.24 -57.33
CA ALA A 77 -10.94 -13.01 -57.06
C ALA A 77 -11.54 -12.61 -55.69
N PRO A 78 -12.86 -12.80 -55.47
CA PRO A 78 -13.52 -12.43 -54.22
C PRO A 78 -12.86 -13.09 -52.99
N PRO A 79 -12.95 -12.49 -51.78
CA PRO A 79 -12.32 -13.03 -50.57
C PRO A 79 -12.74 -14.45 -50.22
N SER A 80 -13.95 -14.86 -50.58
CA SER A 80 -14.45 -16.23 -50.38
C SER A 80 -13.73 -17.29 -51.20
N ALA A 81 -13.00 -16.88 -52.24
CA ALA A 81 -12.22 -17.75 -53.11
C ALA A 81 -10.70 -17.65 -52.86
N GLN A 82 -10.27 -16.68 -52.05
CA GLN A 82 -8.88 -16.63 -51.60
C GLN A 82 -8.66 -17.70 -50.53
N VAL A 83 -7.46 -18.26 -50.49
CA VAL A 83 -7.01 -19.14 -49.42
C VAL A 83 -6.03 -18.32 -48.60
N ALA A 84 -6.36 -18.01 -47.35
CA ALA A 84 -5.46 -17.23 -46.51
C ALA A 84 -4.21 -18.05 -46.14
N GLY A 85 -3.04 -17.42 -46.24
CA GLY A 85 -1.76 -17.99 -45.84
C GLY A 85 -1.18 -19.00 -46.83
N ASP A 86 -1.61 -19.01 -48.09
CA ASP A 86 -1.05 -19.91 -49.10
C ASP A 86 0.06 -19.24 -49.95
N CYS A 87 0.40 -17.98 -49.63
CA CYS A 87 1.37 -17.13 -50.33
C CYS A 87 0.97 -16.80 -51.76
N GLN A 88 -0.32 -16.92 -52.09
CA GLN A 88 -0.81 -16.70 -53.44
C GLN A 88 -2.01 -15.76 -53.43
N LEU A 89 -2.10 -14.97 -54.49
CA LEU A 89 -3.27 -14.18 -54.80
C LEU A 89 -3.98 -14.82 -55.97
N LEU A 90 -5.21 -15.27 -55.76
CA LEU A 90 -6.06 -15.72 -56.85
C LEU A 90 -6.52 -14.49 -57.65
N THR A 91 -6.07 -14.39 -58.90
CA THR A 91 -6.41 -13.31 -59.84
C THR A 91 -7.25 -13.86 -60.99
N CYS A 92 -8.02 -13.00 -61.64
CA CYS A 92 -8.85 -13.40 -62.77
C CYS A 92 -8.21 -12.97 -64.09
N VAL A 93 -7.94 -13.94 -64.97
CA VAL A 93 -7.35 -13.70 -66.30
C VAL A 93 -8.26 -14.34 -67.35
N THR A 94 -8.84 -13.53 -68.21
CA THR A 94 -9.81 -13.98 -69.24
C THR A 94 -11.00 -14.75 -68.65
N GLY A 95 -11.51 -14.28 -67.49
CA GLY A 95 -12.59 -14.93 -66.75
C GLY A 95 -12.24 -16.28 -66.12
N GLN A 96 -10.96 -16.63 -66.03
CA GLN A 96 -10.50 -17.87 -65.41
C GLN A 96 -9.62 -17.57 -64.19
N PRO A 97 -9.70 -18.38 -63.12
CA PRO A 97 -8.83 -18.24 -61.97
C PRO A 97 -7.38 -18.52 -62.33
N SER A 98 -6.47 -17.65 -61.88
CA SER A 98 -5.03 -17.75 -62.11
C SER A 98 -4.29 -17.36 -60.84
N GLN A 99 -3.42 -18.24 -60.36
CA GLN A 99 -2.60 -17.98 -59.17
C GLN A 99 -1.45 -17.02 -59.53
N ALA A 100 -1.36 -15.92 -58.78
CA ALA A 100 -0.23 -15.01 -58.77
C ALA A 100 0.53 -15.13 -57.45
N ILE A 101 1.84 -14.86 -57.46
CA ILE A 101 2.64 -14.82 -56.23
C ILE A 101 2.19 -13.63 -55.38
N ASP A 102 1.89 -13.90 -54.11
CA ASP A 102 1.64 -12.86 -53.11
C ASP A 102 2.37 -13.19 -51.81
N ASP A 103 3.59 -12.69 -51.71
CA ASP A 103 4.41 -12.90 -50.51
C ASP A 103 3.91 -12.09 -49.28
N SER A 104 2.81 -11.33 -49.42
CA SER A 104 2.14 -10.68 -48.29
C SER A 104 1.05 -11.55 -47.65
N ASP A 105 0.63 -12.64 -48.32
CA ASP A 105 -0.32 -13.63 -47.80
C ASP A 105 0.40 -14.70 -46.95
N VAL A 106 0.96 -14.24 -45.85
CA VAL A 106 1.77 -15.08 -44.94
C VAL A 106 0.85 -15.94 -44.07
N PRO A 107 1.10 -17.26 -43.97
CA PRO A 107 0.36 -18.10 -43.04
C PRO A 107 0.60 -17.69 -41.59
N ASP A 108 -0.46 -17.75 -40.80
CA ASP A 108 -0.40 -17.56 -39.35
C ASP A 108 -0.89 -18.85 -38.69
N ASP A 109 0.03 -19.58 -38.06
CA ASP A 109 -0.24 -20.85 -37.38
C ASP A 109 -0.42 -20.67 -35.86
N ASP A 110 -0.57 -19.43 -35.38
CA ASP A 110 -0.62 -19.03 -33.97
C ASP A 110 0.63 -19.45 -33.16
N ASN A 111 1.73 -19.85 -33.82
CA ASN A 111 2.96 -20.22 -33.14
C ASN A 111 3.92 -19.03 -33.02
N GLU A 112 3.89 -18.37 -31.86
CA GLU A 112 4.80 -17.26 -31.55
C GLU A 112 6.31 -17.63 -31.58
N CYS A 113 6.64 -18.91 -31.61
CA CYS A 113 8.01 -19.42 -31.71
C CYS A 113 8.43 -19.86 -33.12
N ALA A 114 7.58 -19.61 -34.11
CA ALA A 114 7.89 -19.70 -35.52
C ALA A 114 7.67 -18.34 -36.18
N VAL A 115 8.51 -18.03 -37.15
CA VAL A 115 8.31 -16.92 -38.07
C VAL A 115 7.95 -17.53 -39.41
N GLU A 116 6.68 -17.38 -39.75
CA GLU A 116 6.16 -17.72 -41.06
C GLU A 116 6.47 -16.58 -42.04
N THR A 117 6.87 -16.96 -43.23
CA THR A 117 7.23 -16.04 -44.33
C THR A 117 6.78 -16.65 -45.65
N CYS A 118 6.66 -15.81 -46.66
CA CYS A 118 6.49 -16.26 -48.03
C CYS A 118 7.73 -15.90 -48.83
N GLU A 119 8.31 -16.87 -49.55
CA GLU A 119 9.42 -16.64 -50.46
C GLU A 119 9.06 -17.18 -51.85
N GLY A 120 8.66 -16.28 -52.77
CA GLY A 120 8.36 -16.64 -54.15
C GLY A 120 7.06 -17.44 -54.29
N GLY A 121 6.05 -17.13 -53.47
CA GLY A 121 4.75 -17.78 -53.44
C GLY A 121 4.74 -19.14 -52.75
N VAL A 122 5.77 -19.41 -51.94
CA VAL A 122 5.90 -20.65 -51.16
C VAL A 122 6.00 -20.29 -49.67
N PRO A 123 5.12 -20.86 -48.82
CA PRO A 123 5.25 -20.73 -47.38
C PRO A 123 6.56 -21.31 -46.85
N THR A 124 7.23 -20.55 -45.99
CA THR A 124 8.48 -20.91 -45.32
C THR A 124 8.39 -20.61 -43.82
N SER A 125 8.66 -21.62 -42.99
CA SER A 125 8.68 -21.53 -41.53
C SER A 125 10.10 -21.53 -41.00
N THR A 126 10.44 -20.60 -40.12
CA THR A 126 11.73 -20.56 -39.43
C THR A 126 11.55 -20.43 -37.91
N SER A 127 12.34 -21.16 -37.12
CA SER A 127 12.24 -21.08 -35.66
C SER A 127 12.75 -19.75 -35.14
N VAL A 128 11.99 -19.12 -34.24
CA VAL A 128 12.46 -18.03 -33.39
C VAL A 128 13.61 -18.55 -32.50
N PRO A 129 14.65 -17.73 -32.19
CA PRO A 129 15.76 -18.16 -31.34
C PRO A 129 15.32 -18.66 -29.96
N ASP A 130 15.98 -19.71 -29.47
CA ASP A 130 15.74 -20.23 -28.13
C ASP A 130 15.93 -19.13 -27.06
N GLY A 131 15.01 -19.09 -26.10
CA GLY A 131 14.99 -18.09 -25.03
C GLY A 131 14.24 -16.79 -25.37
N ALA A 132 13.77 -16.61 -26.61
CA ALA A 132 12.86 -15.51 -26.93
C ALA A 132 11.56 -15.63 -26.12
N PRO A 133 10.99 -14.51 -25.60
CA PRO A 133 9.73 -14.55 -24.89
C PRO A 133 8.59 -14.89 -25.85
N CYS A 134 7.66 -15.70 -25.37
CA CYS A 134 6.40 -16.04 -26.03
C CYS A 134 5.30 -16.11 -24.98
N GLY A 135 4.04 -16.18 -25.38
CA GLY A 135 2.90 -16.35 -24.49
C GLY A 135 2.77 -15.26 -23.43
N GLN A 136 2.04 -15.57 -22.36
CA GLN A 136 1.78 -14.64 -21.26
C GLN A 136 2.50 -15.12 -19.99
N SER A 137 3.63 -14.48 -19.68
CA SER A 137 4.38 -14.78 -18.46
C SER A 137 3.73 -14.13 -17.23
N THR A 138 3.80 -14.82 -16.10
CA THR A 138 3.44 -14.33 -14.76
C THR A 138 4.63 -14.47 -13.82
N ASP A 139 4.47 -14.04 -12.56
CA ASP A 139 5.50 -14.25 -11.54
C ASP A 139 5.77 -15.75 -11.27
N CYS A 140 4.81 -16.63 -11.58
CA CYS A 140 4.91 -18.07 -11.29
C CYS A 140 5.19 -18.95 -12.51
N ILE A 141 5.09 -18.40 -13.72
CA ILE A 141 5.46 -19.12 -14.95
C ILE A 141 6.01 -18.15 -15.98
N ALA A 142 7.22 -18.42 -16.48
CA ALA A 142 7.82 -17.69 -17.57
C ALA A 142 7.72 -18.53 -18.85
N TYR A 143 7.34 -17.92 -19.96
CA TYR A 143 7.25 -18.61 -21.25
C TYR A 143 8.38 -18.18 -22.17
N ARG A 144 8.99 -19.16 -22.83
CA ARG A 144 10.06 -18.95 -23.81
C ARG A 144 9.98 -19.93 -24.97
N CYS A 145 10.58 -19.55 -26.09
CA CYS A 145 10.80 -20.46 -27.20
C CYS A 145 11.91 -21.46 -26.90
N GLU A 146 11.66 -22.73 -27.16
CA GLU A 146 12.65 -23.80 -27.19
C GLU A 146 12.33 -24.75 -28.34
N ALA A 147 13.27 -24.93 -29.27
CA ALA A 147 13.12 -25.80 -30.43
C ALA A 147 11.86 -25.51 -31.28
N GLY A 148 11.49 -24.23 -31.42
CA GLY A 148 10.34 -23.79 -32.22
C GLY A 148 8.97 -23.94 -31.53
N ALA A 149 8.93 -24.35 -30.26
CA ALA A 149 7.73 -24.41 -29.46
C ALA A 149 7.79 -23.42 -28.29
N CYS A 150 6.64 -22.84 -27.93
CA CYS A 150 6.51 -22.03 -26.73
C CYS A 150 6.36 -22.96 -25.50
N ILE A 151 7.34 -22.95 -24.61
CA ILE A 151 7.35 -23.77 -23.39
C ILE A 151 7.26 -22.88 -22.15
N GLY A 152 6.69 -23.42 -21.07
CA GLY A 152 6.58 -22.73 -19.79
C GLY A 152 7.59 -23.27 -18.77
N ASP A 153 8.24 -22.36 -18.06
CA ASP A 153 9.11 -22.64 -16.92
C ASP A 153 8.42 -22.17 -15.64
N GLU A 154 7.98 -23.15 -14.85
CA GLU A 154 7.31 -22.90 -13.58
C GLU A 154 8.33 -22.46 -12.52
N ALA A 155 8.00 -21.39 -11.80
CA ALA A 155 8.77 -20.97 -10.65
C ALA A 155 8.66 -22.04 -9.54
N PRO A 156 9.72 -22.27 -8.75
CA PRO A 156 9.66 -23.21 -7.64
C PRO A 156 8.53 -22.86 -6.66
N GLU A 157 7.90 -23.89 -6.10
CA GLU A 157 6.93 -23.73 -5.00
C GLU A 157 7.54 -22.90 -3.86
N GLY A 158 6.77 -21.93 -3.35
CA GLY A 158 7.22 -21.04 -2.28
C GLY A 158 7.91 -19.76 -2.75
N THR A 159 8.12 -19.56 -4.05
CA THR A 159 8.67 -18.30 -4.59
C THR A 159 7.66 -17.16 -4.38
N PRO A 160 7.99 -16.07 -3.66
CA PRO A 160 7.07 -14.94 -3.48
C PRO A 160 6.83 -14.19 -4.79
N ILE A 161 5.57 -13.81 -5.04
CA ILE A 161 5.23 -12.93 -6.17
C ILE A 161 5.63 -11.48 -5.88
N THR A 162 5.79 -10.67 -6.92
CA THR A 162 6.26 -9.28 -6.82
C THR A 162 5.21 -8.33 -6.25
N THR A 163 3.94 -8.60 -6.55
CA THR A 163 2.81 -7.78 -6.09
C THR A 163 2.09 -8.52 -4.98
N GLN A 164 2.38 -8.15 -3.74
CA GLN A 164 1.68 -8.65 -2.55
C GLN A 164 0.49 -7.76 -2.22
N ALA A 165 -0.59 -8.34 -1.70
CA ALA A 165 -1.58 -7.59 -0.96
C ALA A 165 -0.96 -7.20 0.39
N ARG A 166 -1.06 -5.92 0.78
CA ARG A 166 -0.50 -5.43 2.05
C ARG A 166 -1.60 -5.44 3.11
N GLY A 167 -1.26 -5.91 4.30
CA GLY A 167 -2.11 -5.94 5.49
C GLY A 167 -3.23 -6.96 5.39
N ASP A 168 -3.08 -7.99 4.55
CA ASP A 168 -4.02 -9.11 4.45
C ASP A 168 -3.55 -10.34 5.23
N CYS A 169 -2.40 -10.25 5.91
CA CYS A 169 -1.77 -11.30 6.72
C CYS A 169 -1.34 -12.53 5.91
N MET A 170 -1.25 -12.41 4.59
CA MET A 170 -0.91 -13.48 3.67
C MET A 170 0.35 -13.12 2.87
N LEU A 171 1.17 -14.14 2.61
CA LEU A 171 2.21 -14.09 1.59
C LEU A 171 1.75 -14.91 0.39
N SER A 172 1.51 -14.24 -0.73
CA SER A 172 1.22 -14.87 -2.01
C SER A 172 2.51 -15.42 -2.62
N ILE A 173 2.52 -16.71 -2.89
CA ILE A 173 3.66 -17.50 -3.38
C ILE A 173 3.25 -18.36 -4.57
N CYS A 174 4.23 -18.85 -5.32
CA CYS A 174 3.97 -19.81 -6.39
C CYS A 174 3.71 -21.21 -5.84
N ASP A 175 2.80 -21.95 -6.49
CA ASP A 175 2.43 -23.32 -6.12
C ASP A 175 3.30 -24.40 -6.79
N GLY A 176 4.26 -24.00 -7.62
CA GLY A 176 5.12 -24.90 -8.40
C GLY A 176 4.49 -25.48 -9.67
N ALA A 177 3.24 -25.12 -9.96
CA ALA A 177 2.48 -25.53 -11.17
C ALA A 177 2.09 -24.30 -12.04
N GLY A 178 2.82 -23.19 -11.88
CA GLY A 178 2.55 -21.93 -12.56
C GLY A 178 1.41 -21.09 -11.95
N GLY A 179 0.77 -21.58 -10.88
CA GLY A 179 -0.29 -20.89 -10.15
C GLY A 179 0.20 -20.13 -8.93
N ILE A 180 -0.70 -19.36 -8.34
CA ILE A 180 -0.48 -18.61 -7.10
C ILE A 180 -1.24 -19.32 -5.97
N THR A 181 -0.57 -19.54 -4.85
CA THR A 181 -1.14 -19.96 -3.56
C THR A 181 -0.70 -18.98 -2.46
N SER A 182 -1.15 -19.16 -1.23
CA SER A 182 -0.75 -18.29 -0.12
C SER A 182 -0.39 -19.06 1.15
N THR A 183 0.47 -18.44 1.95
CA THR A 183 0.83 -18.90 3.30
C THR A 183 0.63 -17.77 4.30
N VAL A 184 0.40 -18.11 5.57
CA VAL A 184 0.27 -17.12 6.64
C VAL A 184 1.56 -16.32 6.80
N ASP A 185 1.44 -14.99 6.73
CA ASP A 185 2.51 -14.05 7.03
C ASP A 185 2.07 -13.13 8.17
N THR A 186 2.54 -13.43 9.38
CA THR A 186 2.23 -12.62 10.57
C THR A 186 2.98 -11.30 10.63
N THR A 187 3.84 -11.01 9.64
CA THR A 187 4.53 -9.72 9.53
C THR A 187 3.83 -8.77 8.57
N ASP A 188 2.89 -9.25 7.76
CA ASP A 188 2.01 -8.44 6.93
C ASP A 188 0.80 -7.94 7.75
N LEU A 189 1.07 -7.03 8.68
CA LEU A 189 0.07 -6.51 9.60
C LEU A 189 -0.93 -5.58 8.89
N PRO A 190 -2.22 -5.61 9.26
CA PRO A 190 -3.15 -4.55 8.90
C PRO A 190 -2.68 -3.19 9.44
N ASP A 191 -3.25 -2.11 8.93
CA ASP A 191 -3.07 -0.77 9.49
C ASP A 191 -4.38 -0.02 9.26
N ASP A 192 -5.15 0.21 10.32
CA ASP A 192 -6.39 1.01 10.27
C ASP A 192 -6.16 2.49 10.57
N GLY A 193 -4.91 2.92 10.76
CA GLY A 193 -4.54 4.27 11.12
C GLY A 193 -5.00 4.69 12.51
N ASN A 194 -5.50 3.77 13.34
CA ASN A 194 -5.88 4.03 14.71
C ASN A 194 -4.72 3.64 15.65
N PRO A 195 -4.02 4.60 16.26
CA PRO A 195 -2.86 4.31 17.11
C PRO A 195 -3.22 3.52 18.37
N CYS A 196 -4.51 3.43 18.70
CA CYS A 196 -5.03 2.78 19.89
C CYS A 196 -5.40 1.31 19.66
N THR A 197 -5.33 0.82 18.44
CA THR A 197 -5.50 -0.61 18.13
C THR A 197 -4.13 -1.22 17.91
N SER A 198 -3.91 -2.44 18.42
CA SER A 198 -2.78 -3.23 17.95
C SER A 198 -3.19 -3.91 16.66
N ASP A 199 -2.41 -3.65 15.61
CA ASP A 199 -2.51 -4.37 14.35
C ASP A 199 -1.91 -5.76 14.52
N GLU A 200 -2.72 -6.78 14.33
CA GLU A 200 -2.37 -8.17 14.57
C GLU A 200 -2.86 -9.06 13.44
N CYS A 201 -2.10 -10.11 13.17
CA CYS A 201 -2.55 -11.21 12.33
C CYS A 201 -2.90 -12.40 13.22
N HIS A 202 -4.16 -12.86 13.16
CA HIS A 202 -4.60 -14.05 13.85
C HIS A 202 -4.93 -15.16 12.85
N ASP A 203 -4.06 -16.18 12.75
CA ASP A 203 -4.20 -17.30 11.82
C ASP A 203 -4.44 -16.88 10.35
N GLY A 204 -3.77 -15.80 9.93
CA GLY A 204 -3.93 -15.26 8.57
C GLY A 204 -5.14 -14.35 8.38
N VAL A 205 -5.84 -14.01 9.46
CA VAL A 205 -6.93 -13.03 9.44
C VAL A 205 -6.41 -11.71 10.00
N PRO A 206 -6.54 -10.60 9.24
CA PRO A 206 -6.26 -9.26 9.74
C PRO A 206 -7.19 -8.91 10.91
N THR A 207 -6.60 -8.49 12.03
CA THR A 207 -7.33 -8.13 13.25
C THR A 207 -6.75 -6.87 13.87
N ASN A 208 -7.61 -5.94 14.27
CA ASN A 208 -7.20 -4.73 15.00
C ASN A 208 -7.81 -4.81 16.40
N VAL A 209 -6.97 -5.00 17.41
CA VAL A 209 -7.43 -5.26 18.78
C VAL A 209 -7.31 -4.00 19.61
N ALA A 210 -8.44 -3.51 20.13
CA ALA A 210 -8.42 -2.41 21.09
C ALA A 210 -8.05 -2.95 22.50
N PRO A 211 -6.99 -2.42 23.14
CA PRO A 211 -6.61 -2.83 24.48
C PRO A 211 -7.70 -2.41 25.49
N ALA A 212 -8.08 -3.35 26.36
CA ALA A 212 -9.13 -3.11 27.34
C ALA A 212 -8.70 -2.08 28.39
N GLY A 213 -9.55 -1.08 28.64
CA GLY A 213 -9.35 -0.08 29.70
C GLY A 213 -8.43 1.09 29.33
N VAL A 214 -7.98 1.18 28.08
CA VAL A 214 -7.20 2.31 27.58
C VAL A 214 -8.15 3.39 27.01
N VAL A 215 -7.94 4.64 27.41
CA VAL A 215 -8.56 5.79 26.74
C VAL A 215 -7.71 6.13 25.53
N CYS A 216 -8.32 6.02 24.35
CA CYS A 216 -7.69 6.35 23.09
C CYS A 216 -7.55 7.87 22.92
N CYS A 217 -6.41 8.32 22.42
CA CYS A 217 -6.13 9.71 22.09
C CYS A 217 -5.36 9.82 20.77
N PHE A 218 -5.60 10.93 20.07
CA PHE A 218 -4.82 11.37 18.91
C PHE A 218 -4.00 12.62 19.24
N GLU A 219 -4.47 13.39 20.24
CA GLU A 219 -3.78 14.54 20.80
C GLU A 219 -4.00 14.65 22.31
N ASP A 220 -3.20 15.49 23.00
CA ASP A 220 -3.29 15.67 24.46
C ASP A 220 -4.68 16.15 24.93
N ALA A 221 -5.44 16.81 24.05
CA ALA A 221 -6.78 17.33 24.37
C ALA A 221 -7.85 16.23 24.50
N ASP A 222 -7.60 15.05 23.93
CA ASP A 222 -8.49 13.88 24.05
C ASP A 222 -8.37 13.20 25.43
N CYS A 223 -7.31 13.53 26.16
CA CYS A 223 -6.99 12.88 27.41
C CYS A 223 -7.67 13.55 28.63
N PRO A 224 -7.94 12.76 29.69
CA PRO A 224 -8.34 13.32 30.97
C PRO A 224 -7.31 14.34 31.46
N ARG A 225 -7.75 15.25 32.33
CA ARG A 225 -6.86 16.26 32.94
C ARG A 225 -5.59 15.60 33.49
N CYS A 226 -4.45 16.25 33.27
CA CYS A 226 -3.13 15.76 33.65
C CYS A 226 -2.69 14.43 33.02
N HIS A 227 -3.31 14.04 31.91
CA HIS A 227 -2.80 12.98 31.06
C HIS A 227 -2.36 13.57 29.72
N ALA A 228 -1.30 13.03 29.15
CA ALA A 228 -0.80 13.36 27.83
C ALA A 228 -0.98 12.16 26.90
N CYS A 229 -1.03 12.41 25.59
CA CYS A 229 -1.16 11.34 24.62
C CYS A 229 0.21 10.68 24.36
N GLY A 230 0.32 9.40 24.74
CA GLY A 230 1.51 8.59 24.51
C GLY A 230 1.67 8.16 23.05
N GLY A 231 2.85 7.64 22.70
CA GLY A 231 3.17 7.23 21.33
C GLY A 231 2.33 6.07 20.78
N GLY A 232 1.62 5.33 21.64
CA GLY A 232 0.67 4.27 21.27
C GLY A 232 -0.80 4.68 21.40
N GLY A 233 -1.11 5.99 21.27
CA GLY A 233 -2.48 6.49 21.33
C GLY A 233 -3.18 6.31 22.69
N ALA A 234 -2.40 6.10 23.75
CA ALA A 234 -2.93 5.88 25.10
C ALA A 234 -2.72 7.13 25.96
N CYS A 235 -3.73 7.51 26.74
CA CYS A 235 -3.58 8.57 27.73
C CYS A 235 -2.74 8.10 28.92
N GLU A 236 -1.58 8.74 29.10
CA GLU A 236 -0.63 8.44 30.16
C GLU A 236 -0.57 9.60 31.16
N LEU A 237 -0.47 9.28 32.46
CA LEU A 237 -0.36 10.31 33.50
C LEU A 237 0.90 11.15 33.27
N ALA A 238 0.74 12.46 33.18
CA ALA A 238 1.86 13.37 32.95
C ALA A 238 2.82 13.38 34.14
N ALA A 239 4.09 13.68 33.86
CA ALA A 239 5.09 13.86 34.92
C ALA A 239 4.66 15.01 35.88
N PRO A 240 4.99 14.91 37.18
CA PRO A 240 4.74 16.01 38.10
C PRO A 240 5.39 17.31 37.62
N ASP A 241 4.75 18.45 37.91
CA ASP A 241 5.17 19.80 37.49
C ASP A 241 4.98 20.09 35.98
N THR A 242 4.30 19.20 35.24
CA THR A 242 3.90 19.45 33.84
C THR A 242 2.83 20.55 33.77
N ARG A 243 3.07 21.58 32.95
CA ARG A 243 2.12 22.67 32.68
C ARG A 243 1.11 22.30 31.61
N GLY A 244 -0.07 22.90 31.67
CA GLY A 244 -1.14 22.68 30.69
C GLY A 244 -2.03 21.49 31.07
N LEU A 245 -2.46 20.70 30.07
CA LEU A 245 -3.25 19.47 30.26
C LEU A 245 -4.53 19.67 31.09
N GLY A 246 -5.22 20.80 30.87
CA GLY A 246 -6.45 21.17 31.57
C GLY A 246 -6.26 21.81 32.95
N CYS A 247 -5.02 22.11 33.36
CA CYS A 247 -4.75 22.98 34.52
C CYS A 247 -4.80 24.47 34.15
N ALA A 248 -5.11 25.32 35.13
CA ALA A 248 -5.01 26.76 34.99
C ALA A 248 -3.54 27.21 34.80
N GLU A 249 -3.32 28.44 34.31
CA GLU A 249 -1.97 28.96 34.02
C GLU A 249 -1.03 28.98 35.23
N ASP A 250 -1.58 29.08 36.44
CA ASP A 250 -0.86 29.06 37.72
C ASP A 250 -0.83 27.68 38.38
N GLN A 251 -1.11 26.62 37.62
CA GLN A 251 -1.16 25.25 38.12
C GLN A 251 -0.40 24.27 37.21
N VAL A 252 -0.02 23.16 37.80
CA VAL A 252 0.66 22.04 37.14
C VAL A 252 0.13 20.72 37.69
N CYS A 253 0.39 19.64 36.97
CA CYS A 253 -0.04 18.31 37.37
C CYS A 253 0.82 17.73 38.48
N ASP A 254 0.18 17.07 39.45
CA ASP A 254 0.85 16.21 40.43
C ASP A 254 0.89 14.74 39.97
N ALA A 255 1.54 13.89 40.76
CA ALA A 255 1.65 12.45 40.47
C ALA A 255 0.33 11.66 40.63
N ALA A 256 -0.77 12.32 41.02
CA ALA A 256 -2.10 11.74 41.13
C ALA A 256 -3.07 12.26 40.04
N GLY A 257 -2.60 13.12 39.14
CA GLY A 257 -3.42 13.72 38.08
C GLY A 257 -4.27 14.90 38.54
N GLU A 258 -3.92 15.53 39.66
CA GLU A 258 -4.56 16.75 40.13
C GLU A 258 -3.74 17.99 39.78
N CYS A 259 -4.44 19.10 39.48
CA CYS A 259 -3.79 20.39 39.32
C CYS A 259 -3.47 21.00 40.69
N LYS A 260 -2.19 21.26 40.95
CA LYS A 260 -1.64 21.87 42.16
C LYS A 260 -0.71 23.02 41.80
N GLY A 261 -0.19 23.73 42.80
CA GLY A 261 0.75 24.82 42.56
C GLY A 261 2.12 24.32 42.08
N PRO A 262 2.73 24.94 41.05
CA PRO A 262 4.10 24.66 40.63
C PRO A 262 5.14 25.00 41.68
N ASN A 263 6.33 24.43 41.48
CA ASN A 263 7.51 24.79 42.25
C ASN A 263 7.71 26.33 42.24
N GLY A 264 7.82 26.89 43.44
CA GLY A 264 8.03 28.31 43.72
C GLY A 264 6.76 29.12 44.04
N GLN A 265 5.58 28.54 43.85
CA GLN A 265 4.33 29.16 44.29
C GLN A 265 4.22 29.14 45.83
N ALA A 266 3.60 30.18 46.41
CA ALA A 266 3.33 30.22 47.84
C ALA A 266 2.39 29.08 48.27
N CYS A 267 2.66 28.48 49.44
CA CYS A 267 1.89 27.35 49.95
C CYS A 267 1.72 27.39 51.47
N ALA A 268 0.67 26.73 51.96
CA ALA A 268 0.42 26.54 53.39
C ALA A 268 0.67 25.09 53.86
N SER A 269 0.64 24.12 52.93
CA SER A 269 0.90 22.70 53.21
C SER A 269 1.35 21.99 51.94
N GLY A 270 1.98 20.82 52.09
CA GLY A 270 2.48 20.02 50.96
C GLY A 270 1.39 19.64 49.95
N ALA A 271 0.14 19.48 50.40
CA ALA A 271 -1.00 19.15 49.53
C ALA A 271 -1.38 20.26 48.54
N ALA A 272 -0.88 21.49 48.73
CA ALA A 272 -1.05 22.58 47.77
C ALA A 272 -0.05 22.52 46.60
N CYS A 273 1.00 21.71 46.71
CA CYS A 273 2.13 21.67 45.79
C CYS A 273 2.10 20.40 44.95
N ALA A 274 2.40 20.50 43.66
CA ALA A 274 2.44 19.34 42.78
C ALA A 274 3.54 18.34 43.16
N SER A 275 4.62 18.85 43.75
CA SER A 275 5.70 18.05 44.34
C SER A 275 5.32 17.37 45.65
N GLY A 276 4.19 17.75 46.27
CA GLY A 276 3.83 17.33 47.62
C GLY A 276 4.65 18.01 48.74
N HIS A 277 5.53 18.95 48.40
CA HIS A 277 6.45 19.58 49.35
C HIS A 277 6.21 21.09 49.47
N CYS A 278 5.81 21.53 50.65
CA CYS A 278 5.71 22.95 51.00
C CYS A 278 6.76 23.26 52.05
N VAL A 279 7.81 23.98 51.65
CA VAL A 279 8.98 24.27 52.49
C VAL A 279 9.25 25.76 52.43
N ASP A 280 9.52 26.38 53.58
CA ASP A 280 9.74 27.83 53.70
C ASP A 280 8.62 28.72 53.12
N GLY A 281 7.39 28.19 53.13
CA GLY A 281 6.20 28.86 52.59
C GLY A 281 6.05 28.82 51.08
N VAL A 282 6.89 28.05 50.37
CA VAL A 282 6.85 27.90 48.90
C VAL A 282 6.89 26.42 48.48
N CYS A 283 6.23 26.10 47.37
CA CYS A 283 6.23 24.77 46.81
C CYS A 283 7.63 24.41 46.33
N CYS A 284 8.16 23.29 46.82
CA CYS A 284 9.55 22.92 46.59
C CYS A 284 9.68 21.67 45.76
N ASN A 285 10.68 21.58 44.90
CA ASN A 285 10.94 20.39 44.08
C ASN A 285 11.24 19.12 44.89
N THR A 286 11.58 19.24 46.17
CA THR A 286 11.84 18.13 47.10
C THR A 286 11.51 18.52 48.55
N SER A 287 11.64 17.58 49.48
CA SER A 287 11.34 17.79 50.91
C SER A 287 12.25 18.79 51.61
N CYS A 288 13.40 19.12 51.02
CA CYS A 288 14.36 20.15 51.45
C CYS A 288 14.63 20.20 52.97
N SER A 289 14.89 19.01 53.53
CA SER A 289 15.04 18.83 54.98
C SER A 289 16.46 19.04 55.51
N ALA A 290 17.48 19.10 54.63
CA ALA A 290 18.87 19.29 55.01
C ALA A 290 19.14 20.66 55.64
N THR A 291 20.08 20.73 56.59
CA THR A 291 20.54 22.01 57.15
C THR A 291 21.07 22.93 56.06
N CYS A 292 20.90 24.23 56.24
CA CYS A 292 21.37 25.25 55.32
C CYS A 292 20.88 25.09 53.88
N THR A 293 19.67 24.52 53.71
CA THR A 293 18.98 24.45 52.42
C THR A 293 17.58 25.03 52.54
N ALA A 294 17.12 25.79 51.57
CA ALA A 294 15.79 26.37 51.59
C ALA A 294 15.19 26.41 50.19
N CYS A 295 13.87 26.54 50.11
CA CYS A 295 13.15 26.62 48.84
C CYS A 295 12.72 28.05 48.50
N ASN A 296 12.83 28.99 49.43
CA ASN A 296 12.57 30.42 49.20
C ASN A 296 13.86 31.22 48.93
N VAL A 297 14.95 30.55 48.53
CA VAL A 297 16.23 31.20 48.20
C VAL A 297 16.04 32.10 46.98
N PHE A 298 16.46 33.37 47.09
CA PHE A 298 16.35 34.34 46.01
C PHE A 298 17.01 33.82 44.72
N ARG A 299 16.30 33.94 43.58
CA ARG A 299 16.65 33.40 42.25
C ARG A 299 16.61 31.87 42.09
N SER A 300 16.32 31.13 43.16
CA SER A 300 16.12 29.68 43.12
C SER A 300 14.79 29.27 43.78
N VAL A 301 13.81 30.17 43.80
CA VAL A 301 12.53 29.95 44.47
C VAL A 301 11.84 28.71 43.88
N GLY A 302 11.48 27.77 44.75
CA GLY A 302 10.89 26.48 44.40
C GLY A 302 11.88 25.34 44.17
N THR A 303 13.18 25.63 44.13
CA THR A 303 14.23 24.61 44.04
C THR A 303 15.00 24.58 45.36
N CYS A 304 15.04 23.42 46.03
CA CYS A 304 15.83 23.24 47.23
C CYS A 304 17.30 23.56 46.93
N SER A 305 17.79 24.65 47.51
CA SER A 305 19.10 25.21 47.22
C SER A 305 19.78 25.63 48.51
N ASP A 306 21.11 25.73 48.48
CA ASP A 306 21.87 26.17 49.64
C ASP A 306 21.50 27.61 50.03
N ILE A 307 21.25 27.81 51.33
CA ILE A 307 21.05 29.13 51.92
C ILE A 307 22.36 29.91 51.79
N LEU A 308 22.25 31.16 51.32
CA LEU A 308 23.40 32.04 51.12
C LEU A 308 24.26 32.15 52.39
N ARG A 309 25.58 32.20 52.17
CA ARG A 309 26.57 32.33 53.24
C ARG A 309 26.24 33.48 54.20
N GLY A 310 26.31 33.19 55.50
CA GLY A 310 26.08 34.13 56.60
C GLY A 310 24.62 34.35 56.99
N ARG A 311 23.68 33.59 56.40
CA ARG A 311 22.28 33.60 56.81
C ARG A 311 21.99 32.53 57.87
N VAL A 312 20.91 32.75 58.61
CA VAL A 312 20.41 31.84 59.64
C VAL A 312 19.56 30.73 59.02
N ASP A 313 19.65 29.52 59.58
CA ASP A 313 18.72 28.42 59.32
C ASP A 313 18.20 27.92 60.68
N PRO A 314 16.88 27.76 60.88
CA PRO A 314 16.30 27.27 62.13
C PRO A 314 16.80 25.89 62.59
N ARG A 315 17.39 25.09 61.69
CA ARG A 315 17.98 23.78 61.98
C ARG A 315 19.44 23.86 62.43
N CYS A 316 20.10 25.01 62.27
CA CYS A 316 21.41 25.24 62.85
C CYS A 316 21.30 25.55 64.35
N SER A 317 22.40 25.36 65.08
CA SER A 317 22.51 25.80 66.47
C SER A 317 22.48 27.33 66.55
N SER A 318 22.14 27.88 67.71
CA SER A 318 22.01 29.34 67.89
C SER A 318 23.29 30.15 67.64
N ASN A 319 24.46 29.49 67.63
CA ASN A 319 25.77 30.08 67.37
C ASN A 319 26.34 29.69 65.99
N GLU A 320 25.50 29.20 65.08
CA GLU A 320 25.89 28.77 63.75
C GLU A 320 25.16 29.57 62.65
N LEU A 321 25.83 29.75 61.52
CA LEU A 321 25.32 30.34 60.29
C LEU A 321 25.65 29.43 59.11
N CYS A 322 24.91 29.58 58.02
CA CYS A 322 25.17 28.82 56.81
C CYS A 322 26.44 29.29 56.11
N ASP A 323 27.20 28.36 55.56
CA ASP A 323 28.44 28.65 54.83
C ASP A 323 28.25 28.85 53.32
N GLY A 324 27.02 28.73 52.83
CA GLY A 324 26.69 28.81 51.41
C GLY A 324 26.95 27.52 50.62
N GLU A 325 27.32 26.43 51.30
CA GLU A 325 27.61 25.10 50.75
C GLU A 325 26.84 24.02 51.55
N GLY A 326 25.67 24.39 52.09
CA GLY A 326 24.77 23.47 52.79
C GLY A 326 25.20 23.06 54.21
N THR A 327 26.19 23.74 54.82
CA THR A 327 26.68 23.37 56.17
C THR A 327 26.51 24.51 57.19
N CYS A 328 26.05 24.16 58.39
CA CYS A 328 26.07 25.04 59.56
C CYS A 328 27.51 25.17 60.08
N LYS A 329 28.01 26.40 60.22
CA LYS A 329 29.35 26.71 60.75
C LYS A 329 29.30 27.84 61.76
N LEU A 330 30.33 27.97 62.59
CA LEU A 330 30.37 28.96 63.67
C LEU A 330 30.13 30.39 63.16
N ALA A 331 29.25 31.11 63.85
CA ALA A 331 28.91 32.50 63.59
C ALA A 331 30.07 33.45 63.94
N GLY A 332 29.99 34.70 63.48
CA GLY A 332 30.98 35.71 63.82
C GLY A 332 31.06 35.95 65.34
N GLY A 333 32.27 36.00 65.89
CA GLY A 333 32.53 36.15 67.33
C GLY A 333 32.82 34.83 68.05
N GLU A 334 32.38 33.69 67.51
CA GLU A 334 32.61 32.39 68.12
C GLU A 334 34.10 31.97 68.10
N PRO A 335 34.58 31.24 69.12
CA PRO A 335 35.96 30.82 69.21
C PRO A 335 36.28 29.78 68.13
N CYS A 336 37.42 29.93 67.45
CA CYS A 336 37.83 29.05 66.36
C CYS A 336 39.33 28.74 66.38
N PHE A 337 39.70 27.61 65.79
CA PHE A 337 41.08 27.17 65.59
C PHE A 337 41.47 27.08 64.11
N SER A 338 40.49 27.04 63.20
CA SER A 338 40.71 26.98 61.76
C SER A 338 39.67 27.77 60.96
N ASN A 339 40.05 28.19 59.75
CA ASN A 339 39.16 28.93 58.83
C ASN A 339 37.91 28.14 58.45
N THR A 340 37.98 26.81 58.41
CA THR A 340 36.88 25.92 58.03
C THR A 340 35.79 25.80 59.09
N GLU A 341 36.06 26.20 60.32
CA GLU A 341 35.07 26.20 61.41
C GLU A 341 34.08 27.37 61.29
N CYS A 342 34.47 28.45 60.62
CA CYS A 342 33.68 29.68 60.54
C CYS A 342 32.82 29.72 59.28
N ALA A 343 31.56 30.15 59.41
CA ALA A 343 30.70 30.35 58.24
C ALA A 343 31.29 31.36 57.24
N SER A 344 32.05 32.35 57.73
CA SER A 344 32.76 33.32 56.90
C SER A 344 33.94 32.73 56.14
N GLY A 345 34.42 31.54 56.54
CA GLY A 345 35.65 30.93 56.03
C GLY A 345 36.91 31.57 56.59
N VAL A 346 36.82 32.41 57.64
CA VAL A 346 37.96 33.16 58.20
C VAL A 346 37.92 33.16 59.73
N CYS A 347 38.94 32.54 60.33
CA CYS A 347 39.25 32.57 61.75
C CYS A 347 40.37 33.59 62.01
N TYR A 348 40.06 34.68 62.70
CA TYR A 348 41.01 35.76 62.96
C TYR A 348 41.27 35.94 64.46
N ARG A 349 42.53 35.74 64.87
CA ARG A 349 42.96 35.83 66.29
C ARG A 349 42.12 34.98 67.25
N GLY A 350 41.72 33.78 66.80
CA GLY A 350 40.96 32.82 67.59
C GLY A 350 39.46 33.07 67.65
N SER A 351 38.91 33.96 66.80
CA SER A 351 37.48 34.23 66.71
C SER A 351 37.04 34.32 65.24
N CYS A 352 35.86 33.76 64.94
CA CYS A 352 35.29 33.81 63.60
C CYS A 352 34.98 35.24 63.20
N THR A 353 35.40 35.65 62.01
CA THR A 353 35.06 36.99 61.51
C THR A 353 33.57 37.04 61.13
N GLY A 354 32.91 38.15 61.49
CA GLY A 354 31.53 38.40 61.09
C GLY A 354 31.41 38.83 59.63
N PHE A 355 30.23 38.65 59.06
CA PHE A 355 29.86 39.23 57.77
C PHE A 355 29.62 40.72 57.98
N ARG A 356 30.31 41.58 57.22
CA ARG A 356 29.92 42.99 57.19
C ARG A 356 28.52 43.05 56.61
N GLU A 357 27.61 43.74 57.30
CA GLU A 357 26.30 44.08 56.75
C GLU A 357 26.55 44.74 55.38
N ALA A 358 26.09 44.07 54.32
CA ALA A 358 25.89 44.76 53.06
C ALA A 358 24.83 45.82 53.37
N ILE A 359 25.24 47.09 53.33
CA ILE A 359 24.33 48.22 53.40
C ILE A 359 23.33 48.01 52.27
N GLU A 360 22.06 47.78 52.63
CA GLU A 360 20.92 47.70 51.70
C GLU A 360 20.77 48.99 50.88
#